data_AF-N1WDZ0-F1
#
_entry.id   AF-N1WDZ0-F1
#
_cell.length_a   1.000
_cell.length_b   1.000
_cell.length_c   1.000
_cell.angle_alpha   90.00
_cell.angle_beta   90.00
_cell.angle_gamma   90.00
#
_symmetry.space_group_name_H-M   'P 1'
#
loop_
_entity.id
_entity.type
_entity.pdbx_description
1 polymer ?
#
loop_
_entity_poly.entity_id
_entity_poly.type
_entity_poly.pdbx_seq_one_letter_code
_entity_poly.pdbx_strand_id
1 'polypeptide(L)'
;MGFLTPAKVYKSSKRTFPKKILEVAYPTHIVTDKVHESGFAQYGPHRVFFGNPFIGEVVGFEEISDRHCRLYFADAILGILDLYTSKVLKYQRLLYRID
;
A
#
# COMPACT_ATOMS: atom_id res chain seq x y z
N MET A 1 40.51 -10.03 1.67
CA MET A 1 39.20 -10.06 0.97
C MET A 1 38.90 -8.65 0.49
N GLY A 2 39.00 -8.39 -0.81
CA GLY A 2 38.86 -7.04 -1.38
C GLY A 2 37.40 -6.68 -1.64
N PHE A 3 36.86 -5.73 -0.89
CA PHE A 3 35.55 -5.18 -1.15
C PHE A 3 35.64 -4.10 -2.25
N LEU A 4 34.85 -4.23 -3.31
CA LEU A 4 34.71 -3.18 -4.31
C LEU A 4 33.79 -2.08 -3.76
N THR A 5 34.12 -0.82 -4.05
CA THR A 5 33.27 0.30 -3.63
C THR A 5 31.94 0.29 -4.39
N PRO A 6 30.84 0.78 -3.81
CA PRO A 6 29.56 0.92 -4.51
C PRO A 6 29.69 1.58 -5.88
N ALA A 7 30.52 2.62 -6.01
CA ALA A 7 30.78 3.30 -7.28
C ALA A 7 31.36 2.39 -8.37
N LYS A 8 32.12 1.35 -8.02
CA LYS A 8 32.68 0.37 -8.99
C LYS A 8 31.66 -0.68 -9.43
N VAL A 9 30.60 -0.91 -8.65
CA VAL A 9 29.61 -1.97 -8.89
C VAL A 9 28.25 -1.44 -9.32
N TYR A 10 27.93 -0.17 -9.03
CA TYR A 10 26.68 0.45 -9.42
C TYR A 10 26.69 0.73 -10.92
N LYS A 11 25.66 0.24 -11.60
CA LYS A 11 25.37 0.56 -13.01
C LYS A 11 24.22 1.55 -13.05
N SER A 12 24.37 2.61 -13.83
CA SER A 12 23.29 3.57 -14.05
C SER A 12 22.08 2.87 -14.64
N SER A 13 20.90 3.14 -14.07
CA SER A 13 19.64 2.64 -14.62
C SER A 13 19.37 3.28 -15.98
N LYS A 14 18.80 2.51 -16.92
CA LYS A 14 18.28 3.05 -18.17
C LYS A 14 17.01 3.89 -17.96
N ARG A 15 16.35 3.75 -16.81
CA ARG A 15 15.12 4.48 -16.48
C ARG A 15 15.48 5.92 -16.10
N THR A 16 14.99 6.88 -16.87
CA THR A 16 15.05 8.30 -16.51
C THR A 16 14.01 8.59 -15.43
N PHE A 17 14.44 9.16 -14.31
CA PHE A 17 13.50 9.66 -13.31
C PHE A 17 12.83 10.94 -13.82
N PRO A 18 11.50 11.07 -13.67
CA PRO A 18 10.81 12.30 -14.07
C PRO A 18 11.26 13.46 -13.18
N LYS A 19 11.25 14.68 -13.74
CA LYS A 19 11.59 15.90 -12.98
C LYS A 19 10.62 16.17 -11.82
N LYS A 20 9.36 15.73 -11.96
CA LYS A 20 8.32 15.81 -10.94
C LYS A 20 7.57 14.48 -10.93
N ILE A 21 7.40 13.91 -9.74
CA ILE A 21 6.51 12.77 -9.53
C ILE A 21 5.10 13.32 -9.44
N LEU A 22 4.19 12.78 -10.25
CA LEU A 22 2.78 13.16 -10.20
C LEU A 22 2.15 12.57 -8.94
N GLU A 23 1.24 13.31 -8.32
CA GLU A 23 0.42 12.76 -7.24
C GLU A 23 -0.45 11.63 -7.77
N VAL A 24 -0.69 10.64 -6.92
CA VAL A 24 -1.54 9.49 -7.25
C VAL A 24 -2.97 9.98 -7.44
N ALA A 25 -3.55 9.70 -8.60
CA ALA A 25 -4.96 9.95 -8.88
C ALA A 25 -5.75 8.65 -8.74
N TYR A 26 -6.82 8.69 -7.96
CA TYR A 26 -7.74 7.58 -7.79
C TYR A 26 -9.03 7.81 -8.60
N PRO A 27 -9.66 6.75 -9.14
CA PRO A 27 -11.01 6.83 -9.70
C PRO A 27 -12.03 7.36 -8.69
N THR A 28 -13.11 8.00 -9.17
CA THR A 28 -14.13 8.64 -8.32
C THR A 28 -14.83 7.70 -7.34
N HIS A 29 -14.93 6.41 -7.65
CA HIS A 29 -15.56 5.41 -6.78
C HIS A 29 -14.65 4.96 -5.63
N ILE A 30 -13.37 5.35 -5.64
CA ILE A 30 -12.42 5.07 -4.57
C ILE A 30 -12.43 6.25 -3.60
N VAL A 31 -12.80 5.98 -2.36
CA VAL A 31 -12.67 6.95 -1.28
C VAL A 31 -11.20 7.06 -0.91
N THR A 32 -10.70 8.27 -0.71
CA THR A 32 -9.29 8.51 -0.39
C THR A 32 -9.14 9.21 0.95
N ASP A 33 -8.08 8.88 1.67
CA ASP A 33 -7.64 9.65 2.81
C ASP A 33 -6.11 9.72 2.85
N LYS A 34 -5.59 10.72 3.54
CA LYS A 34 -4.15 10.90 3.73
C LYS A 34 -3.73 10.17 5.00
N VAL A 35 -2.64 9.41 4.92
CA VAL A 35 -2.10 8.75 6.12
C VAL A 35 -1.51 9.81 7.05
N HIS A 36 -2.09 9.90 8.25
CA HIS A 36 -1.70 10.82 9.30
C HIS A 36 -0.35 10.43 9.92
N GLU A 37 0.23 11.32 10.73
CA GLU A 37 1.50 11.11 11.44
C GLU A 37 1.53 9.85 12.33
N SER A 38 0.37 9.35 12.74
CA SER A 38 0.25 8.10 13.48
C SER A 38 0.39 6.83 12.62
N GLY A 39 0.51 6.96 11.29
CA GLY A 39 0.54 5.84 10.34
C GLY A 39 -0.84 5.25 10.00
N PHE A 40 -1.92 5.97 10.34
CA PHE A 40 -3.30 5.56 10.08
C PHE A 40 -3.99 6.45 9.04
N ALA A 41 -4.97 5.89 8.35
CA ALA A 41 -5.94 6.59 7.52
C ALA A 41 -7.37 6.10 7.86
N GLN A 42 -8.36 6.91 7.54
CA GLN A 42 -9.76 6.72 7.90
C GLN A 42 -10.62 6.33 6.69
N TYR A 43 -11.48 5.32 6.88
CA TYR A 43 -12.56 4.98 5.97
C TYR A 43 -13.87 4.93 6.75
N GLY A 44 -14.67 6.00 6.68
CA GLY A 44 -15.87 6.13 7.50
C GLY A 44 -15.56 5.96 9.00
N PRO A 45 -16.16 4.99 9.71
CA PRO A 45 -15.83 4.70 11.11
C PRO A 45 -14.57 3.85 11.30
N HIS A 46 -13.99 3.31 10.22
CA HIS A 46 -12.87 2.38 10.27
C HIS A 46 -11.52 3.10 10.24
N ARG A 47 -10.67 2.83 11.22
CA ARG A 47 -9.30 3.34 11.30
C ARG A 47 -8.32 2.24 10.89
N VAL A 48 -7.60 2.45 9.79
CA VAL A 48 -6.72 1.44 9.18
C VAL A 48 -5.25 1.83 9.32
N PHE A 49 -4.42 0.91 9.81
CA PHE A 49 -2.98 1.13 9.96
C PHE A 49 -2.22 0.75 8.68
N PHE A 50 -1.57 1.71 8.04
CA PHE A 50 -0.70 1.53 6.86
C PHE A 50 0.78 1.48 7.25
N GLY A 51 1.13 2.10 8.37
CA GLY A 51 2.50 2.18 8.88
C GLY A 51 3.24 3.45 8.47
N ASN A 52 4.37 3.68 9.15
CA ASN A 52 5.13 4.93 9.04
C ASN A 52 5.62 5.28 7.62
N PRO A 53 6.01 4.33 6.76
CA PRO A 53 6.43 4.66 5.39
C PRO A 53 5.37 5.35 4.55
N PHE A 54 4.09 5.24 4.92
CA PHE A 54 3.00 5.87 4.20
C PHE A 54 2.62 7.24 4.76
N ILE A 55 3.23 7.73 5.84
CA ILE A 55 2.86 9.04 6.42
C ILE A 55 2.98 10.13 5.35
N GLY A 56 1.89 10.86 5.13
CA GLY A 56 1.80 11.90 4.12
C GLY A 56 1.32 11.43 2.74
N GLU A 57 1.25 10.12 2.51
CA GLU A 57 0.74 9.55 1.27
C GLU A 57 -0.80 9.48 1.26
N VAL A 58 -1.38 9.54 0.07
CA VAL A 58 -2.81 9.31 -0.15
C VAL A 58 -3.03 7.82 -0.44
N VAL A 59 -3.97 7.22 0.27
CA VAL A 59 -4.37 5.82 0.12
C VAL A 59 -5.82 5.72 -0.32
N GLY A 60 -6.14 4.63 -1.01
CA GLY A 60 -7.46 4.39 -1.58
C GLY A 60 -8.22 3.28 -0.83
N PHE A 61 -9.53 3.48 -0.73
CA PHE A 61 -10.52 2.57 -0.17
C PHE A 61 -11.61 2.34 -1.21
N GLU A 62 -11.62 1.14 -1.80
CA GLU A 62 -12.62 0.72 -2.76
C GLU A 62 -13.60 -0.25 -2.09
N GLU A 63 -14.86 0.14 -1.97
CA GLU A 63 -15.89 -0.80 -1.52
C GLU A 63 -16.14 -1.85 -2.60
N ILE A 64 -15.95 -3.12 -2.24
CA ILE A 64 -16.12 -4.25 -3.18
C ILE A 64 -17.30 -5.15 -2.79
N SER A 65 -17.86 -4.93 -1.61
CA SER A 65 -19.11 -5.52 -1.11
C SER A 65 -19.50 -4.83 0.20
N ASP A 66 -20.72 -5.05 0.68
CA ASP A 66 -21.22 -4.57 1.98
C ASP A 66 -20.33 -4.93 3.19
N ARG A 67 -19.49 -5.96 3.04
CA ARG A 67 -18.60 -6.46 4.11
C ARG A 67 -17.13 -6.13 3.90
N HIS A 68 -16.70 -5.83 2.68
CA HIS A 68 -15.28 -5.79 2.34
C HIS A 68 -14.92 -4.52 1.58
N CYS A 69 -13.83 -3.90 2.02
CA CYS A 69 -13.19 -2.78 1.35
C CYS A 69 -11.77 -3.18 0.95
N ARG A 70 -11.41 -2.96 -0.31
CA ARG A 70 -10.06 -3.16 -0.82
C ARG A 70 -9.22 -1.91 -0.55
N LEU A 71 -7.99 -2.12 -0.10
CA LEU A 71 -7.04 -1.06 0.27
C LEU A 71 -6.01 -0.88 -0.84
N TYR A 72 -5.74 0.37 -1.23
CA TYR A 72 -4.80 0.72 -2.30
C TYR A 72 -3.73 1.69 -1.85
N PHE A 73 -2.55 1.55 -2.45
CA PHE A 73 -1.58 2.62 -2.59
C PHE A 73 -1.11 2.68 -4.04
N ALA A 74 -1.33 3.81 -4.72
CA ALA A 74 -1.18 3.90 -6.17
C ALA A 74 -1.94 2.76 -6.89
N ASP A 75 -1.24 1.99 -7.70
CA ASP A 75 -1.73 0.83 -8.43
C ASP A 75 -1.64 -0.49 -7.64
N ALA A 76 -1.05 -0.46 -6.44
CA ALA A 76 -0.86 -1.65 -5.61
C ALA A 76 -2.03 -1.91 -4.66
N ILE A 77 -2.55 -3.13 -4.69
CA ILE A 77 -3.51 -3.63 -3.69
C ILE A 77 -2.73 -4.03 -2.44
N LEU A 78 -3.03 -3.38 -1.32
CA LEU A 78 -2.37 -3.64 -0.04
C LEU A 78 -3.09 -4.70 0.80
N GLY A 79 -4.41 -4.83 0.65
CA GLY A 79 -5.18 -5.83 1.39
C GLY A 79 -6.68 -5.61 1.32
N ILE A 80 -7.40 -6.38 2.13
CA ILE A 80 -8.86 -6.30 2.27
C ILE A 80 -9.19 -6.02 3.74
N LEU A 81 -9.92 -4.93 3.98
CA LEU A 81 -10.54 -4.60 5.26
C LEU A 81 -11.90 -5.30 5.35
N ASP A 82 -12.13 -6.08 6.40
CA ASP A 82 -13.46 -6.55 6.79
C ASP A 82 -14.14 -5.43 7.61
N LEU A 83 -15.21 -4.85 7.05
CA LEU A 83 -15.93 -3.71 7.61
C LEU A 83 -16.71 -4.07 8.88
N TYR A 84 -17.10 -5.33 9.05
CA TYR A 84 -17.78 -5.76 10.27
C TYR A 84 -16.82 -5.82 11.47
N THR A 85 -15.62 -6.34 11.26
CA THR A 85 -14.60 -6.51 12.32
C THR A 85 -13.62 -5.35 12.44
N SER A 86 -13.59 -4.45 11.45
CA SER A 86 -12.56 -3.41 11.28
C SER A 86 -11.13 -3.95 11.24
N LYS A 87 -10.96 -5.20 10.78
CA LYS A 87 -9.65 -5.85 10.68
C LYS A 87 -9.27 -6.07 9.23
N VAL A 88 -7.98 -5.88 8.93
CA VAL A 88 -7.41 -6.31 7.66
C VAL A 88 -7.30 -7.83 7.68
N LEU A 89 -7.86 -8.48 6.66
CA LEU A 89 -7.84 -9.93 6.51
C LEU A 89 -6.40 -10.42 6.37
N LYS A 90 -6.08 -11.49 7.10
CA LYS A 90 -4.78 -12.16 6.98
C LYS A 90 -4.84 -13.16 5.84
N TYR A 91 -3.89 -13.08 4.92
CA TYR A 91 -3.70 -14.15 3.95
C TYR A 91 -3.15 -15.38 4.67
N GLN A 92 -3.95 -16.44 4.76
CA GLN A 92 -3.46 -17.74 5.21
C GLN A 92 -2.93 -18.50 3.99
N ARG A 93 -1.64 -18.81 3.99
CA ARG A 93 -1.06 -19.72 3.02
C ARG A 93 -1.60 -21.12 3.33
N LEU A 94 -2.44 -21.67 2.45
CA LEU A 94 -2.79 -23.08 2.47
C LEU A 94 -1.51 -23.87 2.16
N LEU A 95 -0.92 -24.47 3.18
CA LEU A 95 0.13 -25.46 3.00
C LEU A 95 -0.55 -26.74 2.54
N TYR A 96 -0.62 -26.97 1.23
CA TYR A 96 -0.91 -28.31 0.73
C TYR A 96 0.22 -29.22 1.21
N ARG A 97 -0.09 -30.14 2.12
CA ARG A 97 0.78 -31.30 2.38
C ARG A 97 0.76 -32.14 1.12
N ILE A 98 1.92 -32.24 0.48
CA ILE A 98 2.18 -33.27 -0.51
C ILE A 98 2.69 -34.43 0.34
N ASP A 99 1.79 -35.38 0.63
CA ASP A 99 2.15 -36.70 1.15
C ASP A 99 2.59 -37.60 -0.03
#